data_AF-A0A8E7EHB8-F1
#
_entry.id   AF-A0A8E7EHB8-F1
#
_cell.length_a   1.000
_cell.length_b   1.000
_cell.length_c   1.000
_cell.angle_alpha   90.00
_cell.angle_beta   90.00
_cell.angle_gamma   90.00
#
_symmetry.space_group_name_H-M   'P 1'
#
loop_
_entity.id
_entity.type
_entity.pdbx_description
1 polymer ?
#
loop_
_entity_poly.entity_id
_entity_poly.type
_entity_poly.pdbx_seq_one_letter_code
_entity_poly.pdbx_strand_id
1 'polypeptide(L)'
;MSTLIITQLPGETKCPWHSENQEKGKQYLWEDIFPSNLCPIMYHTLYPYFLGALFGAKYSYNDQGDCHVCCPAEKGVDVLVKVRPNDGLFEPGVPSDWRDVIHAEVIKVNGVCDYGYKIGDRFVFPTCMMKKFLCPAGFNNIFPFLTFDIPSCINLKKLRCPDWLENIYYSIEEES
;
A
#
# COMPACT_ATOMS: atom_id res chain seq x y z
N MET A 1 -15.79 -12.37 -1.75
CA MET A 1 -14.44 -12.09 -1.23
C MET A 1 -13.94 -13.31 -0.51
N SER A 2 -13.14 -14.11 -1.20
CA SER A 2 -12.32 -15.15 -0.57
C SER A 2 -11.49 -14.52 0.55
N THR A 3 -11.58 -15.06 1.76
CA THR A 3 -10.82 -14.54 2.91
C THR A 3 -9.35 -14.86 2.70
N LEU A 4 -8.53 -13.83 2.47
CA LEU A 4 -7.07 -13.96 2.44
C LEU A 4 -6.58 -14.38 3.83
N ILE A 5 -5.94 -15.54 3.90
CA ILE A 5 -5.33 -16.06 5.12
C ILE A 5 -3.84 -16.21 4.84
N ILE A 6 -3.03 -15.37 5.50
CA ILE A 6 -1.57 -15.40 5.37
C ILE A 6 -0.98 -15.87 6.68
N THR A 7 -0.13 -16.89 6.66
CA THR A 7 0.50 -17.43 7.87
C THR A 7 1.99 -17.14 7.86
N GLN A 8 2.45 -16.33 8.82
CA GLN A 8 3.86 -16.29 9.19
C GLN A 8 4.18 -17.58 9.94
N LEU A 9 5.13 -18.34 9.44
CA LEU A 9 5.66 -19.52 10.12
C LEU A 9 6.58 -19.11 11.28
N PRO A 10 6.69 -19.94 12.33
CA PRO A 10 7.69 -19.75 13.38
C PRO A 10 9.10 -19.81 12.79
N GLY A 11 10.05 -19.07 13.36
CA GLY A 11 11.43 -19.04 12.88
C GLY A 11 12.34 -18.04 13.59
N GLU A 12 13.66 -18.14 13.30
CA GLU A 12 14.74 -17.47 14.04
C GLU A 12 15.06 -16.04 13.55
N THR A 13 14.15 -15.37 12.83
CA THR A 13 14.46 -14.06 12.26
C THR A 13 14.36 -12.97 13.32
N LYS A 14 15.38 -12.11 13.47
CA LYS A 14 15.33 -10.92 14.35
C LYS A 14 14.59 -9.73 13.71
N CYS A 15 13.58 -9.99 12.90
CA CYS A 15 12.84 -8.94 12.19
C CYS A 15 11.99 -8.11 13.16
N PRO A 16 12.10 -6.76 13.19
CA PRO A 16 11.31 -5.91 14.10
C PRO A 16 9.79 -6.04 13.92
N TRP A 17 9.32 -6.37 12.71
CA TRP A 17 7.90 -6.58 12.40
C TRP A 17 7.35 -7.91 12.93
N HIS A 18 8.22 -8.89 13.10
CA HIS A 18 7.82 -10.26 13.43
C HIS A 18 8.22 -10.67 14.84
N SER A 19 8.81 -9.77 15.62
CA SER A 19 9.49 -10.09 16.89
C SER A 19 8.59 -10.74 17.93
N GLU A 20 7.31 -10.35 18.00
CA GLU A 20 6.36 -10.87 18.98
C GLU A 20 5.82 -12.26 18.63
N ASN A 21 5.99 -12.69 17.37
CA ASN A 21 5.39 -13.90 16.81
C ASN A 21 6.45 -14.90 16.31
N GLN A 22 7.72 -14.74 16.69
CA GLN A 22 8.82 -15.59 16.21
C GLN A 22 8.65 -17.06 16.62
N GLU A 23 8.27 -17.31 17.88
CA GLU A 23 8.22 -18.67 18.43
C GLU A 23 7.07 -19.50 17.87
N LYS A 24 5.90 -18.88 17.63
CA LYS A 24 4.66 -19.57 17.29
C LYS A 24 4.14 -19.26 15.89
N GLY A 25 4.72 -18.27 15.21
CA GLY A 25 4.14 -17.70 14.00
C GLY A 25 2.93 -16.81 14.31
N LYS A 26 2.31 -16.28 13.25
CA LYS A 26 1.05 -15.51 13.32
C LYS A 26 0.24 -15.74 12.06
N GLN A 27 -1.05 -15.97 12.23
CA GLN A 27 -2.02 -15.87 11.14
C GLN A 27 -2.46 -14.40 11.02
N TYR A 28 -2.39 -13.86 9.82
CA TYR A 28 -2.82 -12.51 9.49
C TYR A 28 -4.15 -12.58 8.76
N LEU A 29 -5.14 -11.86 9.29
CA LEU A 29 -6.41 -11.60 8.62
C LEU A 29 -6.29 -10.34 7.76
N TRP A 30 -7.34 -10.03 7.01
CA TRP A 30 -7.38 -8.88 6.10
C TRP A 30 -7.01 -7.56 6.80
N GLU A 31 -7.61 -7.31 7.96
CA GLU A 31 -7.37 -6.15 8.83
C GLU A 31 -5.98 -6.12 9.46
N ASP A 32 -5.30 -7.27 9.54
CA ASP A 32 -3.92 -7.37 9.99
C ASP A 32 -2.92 -7.15 8.84
N ILE A 33 -3.37 -7.03 7.59
CA ILE A 33 -2.47 -6.87 6.43
C ILE A 33 -2.53 -5.45 5.90
N PHE A 34 -3.74 -4.91 5.74
CA PHE A 34 -3.98 -3.66 5.03
C PHE A 34 -4.36 -2.54 6.01
N PRO A 35 -3.42 -1.64 6.37
CA PRO A 35 -3.77 -0.44 7.14
C PRO A 35 -4.77 0.41 6.37
N SER A 36 -5.57 1.20 7.08
CA SER A 36 -6.50 2.16 6.48
C SER A 36 -7.50 1.57 5.46
N ASN A 37 -7.76 0.26 5.50
CA ASN A 37 -8.53 -0.47 4.48
C ASN A 37 -7.99 -0.29 3.05
N LEU A 38 -6.65 -0.22 2.92
CA LEU A 38 -5.99 -0.04 1.64
C LEU A 38 -6.22 -1.25 0.71
N CYS A 39 -6.46 -0.95 -0.57
CA CYS A 39 -6.66 -1.95 -1.61
C CYS A 39 -5.36 -2.74 -1.80
N PRO A 40 -5.38 -4.07 -1.88
CA PRO A 40 -4.17 -4.89 -2.03
C PRO A 40 -3.31 -4.49 -3.22
N ILE A 41 -3.95 -4.17 -4.35
CA ILE A 41 -3.27 -3.74 -5.58
C ILE A 41 -2.57 -2.39 -5.35
N MET A 42 -3.27 -1.42 -4.75
CA MET A 42 -2.69 -0.12 -4.42
C MET A 42 -1.55 -0.26 -3.38
N TYR A 43 -1.71 -1.12 -2.38
CA TYR A 43 -0.67 -1.35 -1.38
C TYR A 43 0.61 -1.90 -2.02
N HIS A 44 0.48 -2.86 -2.95
CA HIS A 44 1.59 -3.36 -3.73
C HIS A 44 2.21 -2.26 -4.61
N THR A 45 1.40 -1.45 -5.31
CA THR A 45 1.88 -0.31 -6.12
C THR A 45 2.66 0.70 -5.29
N LEU A 46 2.24 1.00 -4.06
CA LEU A 46 2.85 2.02 -3.21
C LEU A 46 4.11 1.55 -2.48
N TYR A 47 4.28 0.24 -2.29
CA TYR A 47 5.39 -0.32 -1.53
C TYR A 47 6.79 0.21 -1.92
N PRO A 48 7.21 0.23 -3.20
CA PRO A 48 8.55 0.74 -3.55
C PRO A 48 8.74 2.21 -3.18
N TYR A 49 7.69 3.03 -3.25
CA TYR A 49 7.75 4.45 -2.90
C TYR A 49 7.82 4.66 -1.40
N PHE A 50 7.03 3.90 -0.63
CA PHE A 50 7.10 3.89 0.82
C PHE A 50 8.45 3.39 1.34
N LEU A 51 9.02 2.36 0.70
CA LEU A 51 10.33 1.85 1.02
C LEU A 51 11.42 2.89 0.74
N GLY A 52 11.36 3.56 -0.42
CA GLY A 52 12.26 4.66 -0.74
C GLY A 52 12.17 5.79 0.28
N ALA A 53 10.96 6.24 0.61
CA ALA A 53 10.72 7.26 1.63
C ALA A 53 11.25 6.86 3.02
N LEU A 54 11.11 5.60 3.41
CA LEU A 54 11.65 5.06 4.66
C LEU A 54 13.17 5.19 4.74
N PHE A 55 13.87 5.07 3.61
CA PHE A 55 15.32 5.27 3.51
C PHE A 55 15.72 6.71 3.13
N GLY A 56 14.79 7.67 3.21
CA GLY A 56 15.06 9.09 3.01
C GLY A 56 15.12 9.54 1.55
N ALA A 57 14.60 8.74 0.62
CA ALA A 57 14.47 9.17 -0.78
C ALA A 57 13.59 10.43 -0.87
N LYS A 58 13.98 11.35 -1.76
CA LYS A 58 13.19 12.49 -2.18
C LYS A 58 12.96 12.40 -3.68
N TYR A 59 11.73 12.59 -4.10
CA TYR A 59 11.34 12.48 -5.50
C TYR A 59 11.24 13.88 -6.14
N SER A 60 11.43 13.95 -7.45
CA SER A 60 11.50 15.21 -8.19
C SER A 60 10.14 15.80 -8.59
N TYR A 61 9.04 15.30 -8.03
CA TYR A 61 7.70 15.77 -8.38
C TYR A 61 7.45 17.22 -7.92
N ASN A 62 7.92 17.57 -6.73
CA ASN A 62 7.78 18.90 -6.15
C ASN A 62 8.93 19.20 -5.16
N ASP A 63 9.00 20.45 -4.68
CA ASP A 63 10.05 20.90 -3.75
C ASP A 63 10.01 20.21 -2.38
N GLN A 64 8.90 19.56 -2.04
CA GLN A 64 8.74 18.81 -0.79
C GLN A 64 9.29 17.39 -0.87
N GLY A 65 9.71 16.94 -2.07
CA GLY A 65 10.24 15.59 -2.28
C GLY A 65 9.15 14.52 -2.40
N ASP A 66 7.90 14.90 -2.67
CA ASP A 66 6.77 13.96 -2.78
C ASP A 66 6.82 13.16 -4.09
N CYS A 67 6.11 12.03 -4.15
CA CYS A 67 5.97 11.25 -5.38
C CYS A 67 4.50 11.13 -5.78
N HIS A 68 4.18 11.45 -7.04
CA HIS A 68 2.87 11.15 -7.62
C HIS A 68 2.86 9.71 -8.12
N VAL A 69 1.88 8.95 -7.65
CA VAL A 69 1.66 7.55 -8.00
C VAL A 69 0.22 7.39 -8.43
N CYS A 70 -0.03 6.69 -9.53
CA CYS A 70 -1.38 6.41 -10.00
C CYS A 70 -1.76 4.94 -9.74
N CYS A 71 -3.05 4.73 -9.48
CA CYS A 71 -3.64 3.40 -9.46
C CYS A 71 -3.54 2.75 -10.86
N PRO A 72 -3.21 1.45 -10.97
CA PRO A 72 -3.17 0.75 -12.26
C PRO A 72 -4.55 0.55 -12.89
N ALA A 73 -5.64 0.80 -12.17
CA ALA A 73 -6.99 0.80 -12.74
C ALA A 73 -7.14 1.93 -13.78
N GLU A 74 -7.79 1.63 -14.91
CA GLU A 74 -8.02 2.59 -16.02
C GLU A 74 -8.50 3.96 -15.52
N LYS A 75 -9.46 3.95 -14.59
CA LYS A 75 -10.09 5.14 -14.00
C LYS A 75 -9.95 5.15 -12.48
N GLY A 76 -8.78 4.76 -11.98
CA GLY A 76 -8.50 4.68 -10.55
C GLY A 76 -8.23 6.03 -9.89
N VAL A 77 -7.59 5.99 -8.73
CA VAL A 77 -7.18 7.17 -7.97
C VAL A 77 -5.71 7.51 -8.20
N ASP A 78 -5.38 8.78 -8.06
CA ASP A 78 -4.00 9.24 -7.99
C ASP A 78 -3.69 9.68 -6.56
N VAL A 79 -2.49 9.33 -6.09
CA VAL A 79 -2.04 9.65 -4.74
C VAL A 79 -0.68 10.36 -4.76
N LEU A 80 -0.41 11.12 -3.71
CA LEU A 80 0.93 11.61 -3.39
C LEU A 80 1.49 10.83 -2.21
N VAL A 81 2.64 10.20 -2.40
CA VAL A 81 3.44 9.65 -1.31
C VAL A 81 4.24 10.78 -0.68
N LYS A 82 4.08 10.93 0.65
CA LYS A 82 4.58 12.06 1.43
C LYS A 82 5.25 11.57 2.71
N VAL A 83 6.28 12.30 3.15
CA VAL A 83 6.80 12.24 4.52
C VAL A 83 6.45 13.56 5.19
N ARG A 84 5.68 13.55 6.28
CA ARG A 84 5.27 14.76 7.00
C ARG A 84 5.40 14.59 8.50
N PRO A 85 5.63 15.67 9.26
CA PRO A 85 5.54 15.63 10.71
C PRO A 85 4.17 15.10 11.13
N ASN A 86 4.13 14.37 12.24
CA ASN A 86 2.88 13.92 12.82
C ASN A 86 2.08 15.12 13.37
N ASP A 87 0.95 15.42 12.74
CA ASP A 87 0.04 16.51 13.10
C ASP A 87 -1.05 16.06 14.10
N GLY A 88 -1.05 14.78 14.51
CA GLY A 88 -2.07 14.19 15.36
C GLY A 88 -3.40 13.93 14.64
N LEU A 89 -3.48 14.13 13.32
CA LEU A 89 -4.68 13.95 12.49
C LEU A 89 -4.62 12.68 11.64
N PHE A 90 -3.59 11.85 11.82
CA PHE A 90 -3.48 10.55 11.18
C PHE A 90 -4.43 9.51 11.79
N GLU A 91 -4.54 8.36 11.13
CA GLU A 91 -5.47 7.30 11.53
C GLU A 91 -5.18 6.73 12.94
N PRO A 92 -6.20 6.14 13.60
CA PRO A 92 -6.02 5.52 14.90
C PRO A 92 -4.94 4.42 14.90
N GLY A 93 -3.96 4.56 15.79
CA GLY A 93 -2.85 3.63 15.94
C GLY A 93 -1.48 4.24 15.63
N VAL A 94 -1.43 5.38 14.93
CA VAL A 94 -0.19 6.14 14.78
C VAL A 94 0.19 6.75 16.14
N PRO A 95 1.38 6.43 16.70
CA PRO A 95 1.83 6.98 17.98
C PRO A 95 2.00 8.50 17.89
N SER A 96 1.47 9.24 18.87
CA SER A 96 1.52 10.71 18.88
C SER A 96 2.94 11.28 19.01
N ASP A 97 3.88 10.49 19.54
CA ASP A 97 5.29 10.82 19.69
C ASP A 97 6.14 10.44 18.45
N TRP A 98 5.54 9.79 17.45
CA TRP A 98 6.23 9.45 16.22
C TRP A 98 6.48 10.71 15.39
N ARG A 99 7.75 11.05 15.11
CA ARG A 99 8.11 12.35 14.51
C ARG A 99 7.52 12.55 13.12
N ASP A 100 7.85 11.66 12.18
CA ASP A 100 7.46 11.79 10.78
C ASP A 100 6.69 10.56 10.31
N VAL A 101 5.55 10.80 9.67
CA VAL A 101 4.65 9.78 9.15
C VAL A 101 4.78 9.69 7.63
N ILE A 102 5.05 8.49 7.14
CA ILE A 102 5.03 8.15 5.72
C ILE A 102 3.58 7.79 5.37
N HIS A 103 2.98 8.48 4.41
CA HIS A 103 1.61 8.20 3.99
C HIS A 103 1.40 8.50 2.51
N ALA A 104 0.36 7.91 1.94
CA ALA A 104 -0.17 8.29 0.64
C ALA A 104 -1.46 9.10 0.85
N GLU A 105 -1.62 10.21 0.14
CA GLU A 105 -2.84 11.03 0.16
C GLU A 105 -3.49 11.03 -1.21
N VAL A 106 -4.78 10.72 -1.28
CA VAL A 106 -5.56 10.77 -2.53
C VAL A 106 -5.72 12.22 -2.98
N ILE A 107 -5.20 12.54 -4.16
CA ILE A 107 -5.30 13.88 -4.76
C ILE A 107 -6.28 13.96 -5.92
N LYS A 108 -6.64 12.81 -6.51
CA LYS A 108 -7.56 12.75 -7.66
C LYS A 108 -8.30 11.42 -7.69
N VAL A 109 -9.56 11.47 -8.10
CA VAL A 109 -10.39 10.30 -8.41
C VAL A 109 -10.79 10.40 -9.88
N ASN A 110 -10.31 9.46 -10.72
CA ASN A 110 -10.52 9.52 -12.18
C ASN A 110 -11.77 8.74 -12.65
N GLY A 111 -12.48 8.07 -11.74
CA GLY A 111 -13.70 7.31 -12.01
C GLY A 111 -14.14 6.46 -10.82
N VAL A 112 -14.63 5.26 -11.09
CA VAL A 112 -15.16 4.36 -10.05
C VAL A 112 -14.01 3.61 -9.38
N CYS A 113 -13.90 3.76 -8.06
CA CYS A 113 -13.04 2.97 -7.21
C CYS A 113 -13.91 2.07 -6.32
N ASP A 114 -13.74 0.75 -6.41
CA ASP A 114 -14.51 -0.22 -5.61
C ASP A 114 -14.29 -0.08 -4.10
N TYR A 115 -13.15 0.50 -3.71
CA TYR A 115 -12.82 0.80 -2.33
C TYR A 115 -13.36 2.17 -1.86
N GLY A 116 -14.01 2.94 -2.74
CA GLY A 116 -14.72 4.15 -2.38
C GLY A 116 -13.84 5.34 -1.97
N TYR A 117 -12.56 5.34 -2.34
CA TYR A 117 -11.61 6.40 -1.98
C TYR A 117 -12.03 7.78 -2.47
N LYS A 118 -11.73 8.79 -1.65
CA LYS A 118 -12.07 10.20 -1.85
C LYS A 118 -10.81 11.06 -1.76
N ILE A 119 -10.85 12.22 -2.40
CA ILE A 119 -9.77 13.21 -2.29
C ILE A 119 -9.60 13.60 -0.81
N GLY A 120 -8.35 13.58 -0.35
CA GLY A 120 -7.97 13.84 1.04
C GLY A 120 -7.86 12.59 1.91
N ASP A 121 -8.30 11.42 1.45
CA ASP A 121 -8.06 10.16 2.17
C ASP A 121 -6.55 9.94 2.31
N ARG A 122 -6.12 9.57 3.53
CA ARG A 122 -4.71 9.30 3.88
C ARG A 122 -4.53 7.84 4.26
N PHE A 123 -3.51 7.20 3.69
CA PHE A 123 -3.13 5.82 3.98
C PHE A 123 -1.75 5.80 4.62
N VAL A 124 -1.65 5.44 5.89
CA VAL A 124 -0.37 5.46 6.60
C VAL A 124 0.41 4.18 6.31
N PHE A 125 1.67 4.35 5.94
CA PHE A 125 2.59 3.22 5.85
C PHE A 125 2.91 2.71 7.26
N PRO A 126 2.75 1.40 7.56
CA PRO A 126 2.65 0.93 8.94
C PRO A 126 4.01 0.83 9.66
N THR A 127 5.01 1.62 9.28
CA THR A 127 6.35 1.64 9.92
C THR A 127 6.30 2.11 11.37
N CYS A 128 5.30 2.91 11.74
CA CYS A 128 5.04 3.28 13.14
C CYS A 128 4.07 2.30 13.85
N MET A 129 3.57 1.28 13.14
CA MET A 129 2.55 0.32 13.59
C MET A 129 3.00 -1.14 13.33
N MET A 130 4.32 -1.40 13.37
CA MET A 130 4.93 -2.65 12.88
C MET A 130 4.40 -3.93 13.53
N LYS A 131 3.93 -3.84 14.78
CA LYS A 131 3.42 -5.00 15.55
C LYS A 131 1.98 -5.37 15.20
N LYS A 132 1.22 -4.41 14.65
CA LYS A 132 -0.18 -4.61 14.28
C LYS A 132 -0.28 -5.30 12.92
N PHE A 133 0.45 -4.79 11.94
CA PHE A 133 0.29 -5.19 10.54
C PHE A 133 1.36 -6.16 10.05
N LEU A 134 1.02 -6.96 9.03
CA LEU A 134 1.98 -7.74 8.25
C LEU A 134 3.05 -6.82 7.69
N CYS A 135 4.31 -7.27 7.75
CA CYS A 135 5.41 -6.52 7.16
C CYS A 135 5.17 -6.26 5.66
N PRO A 136 5.24 -4.99 5.19
CA PRO A 136 5.03 -4.63 3.80
C PRO A 136 5.97 -5.39 2.84
N ALA A 137 7.21 -5.65 3.26
CA ALA A 137 8.16 -6.45 2.48
C ALA A 137 7.69 -7.91 2.34
N GLY A 138 7.11 -8.48 3.40
CA GLY A 138 6.52 -9.81 3.38
C GLY A 138 5.33 -9.88 2.43
N PHE A 139 4.41 -8.91 2.54
CA PHE A 139 3.28 -8.80 1.62
C PHE A 139 3.71 -8.67 0.16
N ASN A 140 4.68 -7.79 -0.13
CA ASN A 140 5.17 -7.56 -1.48
C ASN A 140 5.74 -8.83 -2.13
N ASN A 141 6.42 -9.68 -1.34
CA ASN A 141 6.98 -10.94 -1.84
C ASN A 141 5.91 -12.00 -2.13
N ILE A 142 4.83 -12.04 -1.36
CA ILE A 142 3.77 -13.04 -1.53
C ILE A 142 2.68 -12.58 -2.50
N PHE A 143 2.54 -11.27 -2.75
CA PHE A 143 1.47 -10.69 -3.56
C PHE A 143 1.22 -11.39 -4.91
N PRO A 144 2.26 -11.72 -5.72
CA PRO A 144 2.05 -12.40 -7.00
C PRO A 144 1.46 -13.81 -6.89
N PHE A 145 1.53 -14.42 -5.70
CA PHE A 145 1.03 -15.77 -5.44
C PHE A 145 -0.33 -15.76 -4.73
N LEU A 146 -0.86 -14.58 -4.40
CA LEU A 146 -2.16 -14.46 -3.73
C LEU A 146 -3.30 -14.71 -4.72
N THR A 147 -4.23 -15.55 -4.33
CA THR A 147 -5.48 -15.77 -5.05
C THR A 147 -6.59 -14.95 -4.38
N PHE A 148 -7.01 -13.86 -5.02
CA PHE A 148 -8.11 -13.02 -4.55
C PHE A 148 -8.96 -12.50 -5.71
N ASP A 149 -10.20 -12.13 -5.41
CA ASP A 149 -11.12 -11.56 -6.38
C ASP A 149 -10.56 -10.22 -6.89
N ILE A 150 -10.21 -10.15 -8.18
CA ILE A 150 -9.72 -8.91 -8.79
C ILE A 150 -10.85 -7.86 -8.69
N PRO A 151 -10.60 -6.67 -8.12
CA PRO A 151 -11.61 -5.61 -8.05
C PRO A 151 -12.16 -5.27 -9.43
N SER A 152 -13.46 -5.03 -9.53
CA SER A 152 -14.17 -4.74 -10.78
C SER A 152 -13.73 -3.43 -11.45
N CYS A 153 -13.13 -2.51 -10.69
CA CYS A 153 -12.50 -1.30 -11.24
C CYS A 153 -11.25 -1.60 -12.09
N ILE A 154 -10.68 -2.81 -12.00
CA ILE A 154 -9.52 -3.23 -12.80
C ILE A 154 -9.99 -3.72 -14.17
N ASN A 155 -9.75 -2.91 -15.19
CA ASN A 155 -9.98 -3.29 -16.58
C ASN A 155 -8.73 -3.96 -17.16
N LEU A 156 -8.73 -5.29 -17.25
CA LEU A 156 -7.59 -6.07 -17.79
C LEU A 156 -7.26 -5.75 -19.26
N LYS A 157 -8.18 -5.14 -20.01
CA LYS A 157 -7.92 -4.69 -21.39
C LYS A 157 -7.29 -3.30 -21.46
N LYS A 158 -7.26 -2.58 -20.34
CA LYS A 158 -6.82 -1.18 -20.29
C LYS A 158 -6.27 -0.80 -18.91
N LEU A 159 -5.22 -1.48 -18.49
CA LEU A 159 -4.46 -1.18 -17.28
C LEU A 159 -3.62 0.06 -17.50
N ARG A 160 -3.65 1.02 -16.58
CA ARG A 160 -2.84 2.24 -16.66
C ARG A 160 -1.39 1.94 -16.25
N CYS A 161 -0.44 2.45 -17.01
CA CYS A 161 0.97 2.51 -16.61
C CYS A 161 1.09 3.24 -15.26
N PRO A 162 1.90 2.74 -14.32
CA PRO A 162 2.14 3.44 -13.05
C PRO A 162 2.90 4.76 -13.22
N ASP A 163 3.43 5.04 -14.42
CA ASP A 163 3.96 6.35 -14.76
C ASP A 163 2.82 7.38 -14.83
N TRP A 164 2.92 8.42 -14.00
CA TRP A 164 1.92 9.47 -13.90
C TRP A 164 2.05 10.53 -15.01
N LEU A 165 3.21 10.60 -15.69
CA LEU A 165 3.45 11.55 -16.77
C LEU A 165 2.82 11.11 -18.09
N GLU A 166 2.68 9.80 -18.28
CA GLU A 166 2.29 9.21 -19.56
C GLU A 166 1.01 8.37 -19.41
N ASN A 167 0.08 8.52 -20.34
CA ASN A 167 -1.15 7.71 -20.35
C ASN A 167 -0.97 6.46 -21.20
N ILE A 168 0.02 5.65 -20.86
CA ILE A 168 0.24 4.34 -21.49
C ILE A 168 -0.74 3.33 -20.87
N TYR A 169 -1.37 2.52 -21.72
CA TYR A 169 -2.25 1.44 -21.28
C TYR A 169 -1.74 0.08 -21.76
N TYR A 170 -1.92 -0.93 -20.92
CA TYR A 170 -1.57 -2.32 -21.19
C TYR A 170 -2.82 -3.21 -21.15
N SER A 171 -2.78 -4.30 -21.90
CA SER A 171 -3.76 -5.39 -21.80
C SER A 171 -3.08 -6.65 -21.29
N ILE A 172 -3.79 -7.43 -20.47
CA ILE A 172 -3.41 -8.78 -20.06
C ILE A 172 -4.43 -9.73 -20.66
N GLU A 173 -3.94 -10.71 -21.42
CA GLU A 173 -4.72 -11.76 -22.05
C GLU A 173 -4.13 -13.10 -21.60
N GLU A 174 -4.98 -14.05 -21.25
CA GLU A 174 -4.55 -15.43 -21.03
C GLU A 174 -4.49 -16.12 -22.41
N GLU A 175 -3.38 -16.78 -22.71
CA GLU A 175 -3.35 -17.70 -23.86
C GLU A 175 -4.34 -18.84 -23.58
N SER A 176 -5.34 -18.97 -24.46
CA SER A 176 -6.36 -20.02 -24.44
C SER A 176 -5.83 -21.35 -24.94
#